data_AF-A0A922MPA8-F1
#
_entry.id   AF-A0A922MPA8-F1
#
_cell.length_a   1.000
_cell.length_b   1.000
_cell.length_c   1.000
_cell.angle_alpha   90.00
_cell.angle_beta   90.00
_cell.angle_gamma   90.00
#
_symmetry.space_group_name_H-M   'P 1'
#
loop_
_entity.id
_entity.type
_entity.pdbx_description
1 polymer ?
#
loop_
_entity_poly.entity_id
_entity_poly.type
_entity_poly.pdbx_seq_one_letter_code
_entity_poly.pdbx_strand_id
1 'polypeptide(L)'
;MSQPLKVWSKFSVTKKDGSVLNLRIVDIPKDPKLLEKALDYFFNYFIKEERTFKAADTEDDQINDIIGASLLVLQTKADETKKHTFMAKELNKVSQMAEDLAEIYDDRRAFNLDPYLLCRGVFVCPEYRGLGIAQELLRIRRLISKEYGIPITGAWMTSPGTQKAAERDGWETVCEVKFSDL
;
A
#
# COMPACT_ATOMS: atom_id res chain seq x y z
N MET A 1 11.73 -15.35 -21.70
CA MET A 1 10.88 -14.15 -21.88
C MET A 1 10.27 -13.83 -20.53
N SER A 2 10.20 -12.55 -20.12
CA SER A 2 9.39 -12.20 -18.93
C SER A 2 7.93 -12.52 -19.20
N GLN A 3 7.20 -13.04 -18.21
CA GLN A 3 5.75 -12.99 -18.29
C GLN A 3 5.30 -11.51 -18.33
N PRO A 4 4.23 -11.18 -19.09
CA PRO A 4 3.63 -9.86 -19.03
C PRO A 4 3.10 -9.60 -17.62
N LEU A 5 3.32 -8.39 -17.11
CA LEU A 5 2.83 -8.00 -15.78
C LEU A 5 1.31 -7.91 -15.80
N LYS A 6 0.68 -8.39 -14.73
CA LYS A 6 -0.77 -8.27 -14.57
C LYS A 6 -1.15 -6.81 -14.38
N VAL A 7 -2.08 -6.34 -15.20
CA VAL A 7 -2.73 -5.03 -15.06
C VAL A 7 -4.01 -5.20 -14.26
N TRP A 8 -4.10 -4.52 -13.12
CA TRP A 8 -5.26 -4.55 -12.22
C TRP A 8 -6.29 -3.46 -12.52
N SER A 9 -5.83 -2.29 -13.00
CA SER A 9 -6.67 -1.18 -13.41
C SER A 9 -5.95 -0.32 -14.45
N LYS A 10 -6.74 0.35 -15.29
CA LYS A 10 -6.35 1.51 -16.09
C LYS A 10 -7.33 2.64 -15.79
N PHE A 11 -6.83 3.85 -15.59
CA PHE A 11 -7.63 5.03 -15.27
C PHE A 11 -6.90 6.30 -15.70
N SER A 12 -7.63 7.40 -15.91
CA SER A 12 -7.05 8.69 -16.28
C SER A 12 -7.30 9.71 -15.17
N VAL A 13 -6.32 10.58 -14.92
CA VAL A 13 -6.42 11.67 -13.94
C VAL A 13 -6.06 13.00 -14.59
N THR A 14 -6.86 14.04 -14.33
CA THR A 14 -6.59 15.39 -14.85
C THR A 14 -5.77 16.16 -13.82
N LYS A 15 -4.61 16.68 -14.23
CA LYS A 15 -3.77 17.57 -13.41
C LYS A 15 -4.38 18.98 -13.33
N LYS A 16 -3.87 19.81 -12.41
CA LYS A 16 -4.32 21.20 -12.22
C LYS A 16 -4.14 22.10 -13.46
N ASP A 17 -3.21 21.75 -14.35
CA ASP A 17 -2.95 22.43 -15.62
C ASP A 17 -3.89 21.98 -16.76
N GLY A 18 -4.82 21.06 -16.49
CA GLY A 18 -5.74 20.49 -17.47
C GLY A 18 -5.16 19.31 -18.27
N SER A 19 -3.87 18.98 -18.11
CA SER A 19 -3.28 17.82 -18.79
C SER A 19 -3.85 16.51 -18.21
N VAL A 20 -4.08 15.54 -19.10
CA VAL A 20 -4.57 14.21 -18.72
C VAL A 20 -3.38 13.26 -18.61
N LEU A 21 -3.31 12.56 -17.48
CA LEU A 21 -2.33 11.52 -17.20
C LEU A 21 -3.06 10.18 -17.20
N ASN A 22 -2.79 9.34 -18.19
CA ASN A 22 -3.30 7.96 -18.19
C ASN A 22 -2.37 7.08 -17.35
N LEU A 23 -2.97 6.29 -16.47
CA LEU A 23 -2.31 5.50 -15.45
C LEU A 23 -2.77 4.05 -15.47
N ARG A 24 -1.85 3.15 -15.11
CA ARG A 24 -2.15 1.74 -14.82
C ARG A 24 -1.63 1.35 -13.44
N ILE A 25 -2.35 0.45 -12.76
CA ILE A 25 -1.86 -0.25 -11.57
C ILE A 25 -1.52 -1.68 -11.99
N VAL A 26 -0.30 -2.11 -11.66
CA VAL A 26 0.26 -3.40 -12.07
C VAL A 26 0.83 -4.16 -10.86
N ASP A 27 1.13 -5.44 -11.04
CA ASP A 27 2.04 -6.11 -10.10
C ASP A 27 3.44 -5.49 -10.16
N ILE A 28 4.13 -5.51 -9.02
CA ILE A 28 5.46 -4.91 -8.90
C ILE A 28 6.41 -5.63 -9.89
N PRO A 29 7.09 -4.89 -10.79
CA PRO A 29 8.02 -5.46 -11.74
C PRO A 29 9.15 -6.21 -11.02
N LYS A 30 9.58 -7.35 -11.58
CA LYS A 30 10.77 -8.07 -11.09
C LYS A 30 12.09 -7.47 -11.60
N ASP A 31 12.04 -6.33 -12.30
CA ASP A 31 13.23 -5.59 -12.71
C ASP A 31 13.93 -5.01 -11.48
N PRO A 32 15.22 -5.33 -11.24
CA PRO A 32 15.96 -4.84 -10.07
C PRO A 32 15.96 -3.32 -9.92
N LYS A 33 15.98 -2.55 -11.01
CA LYS A 33 15.99 -1.08 -10.98
C LYS A 33 14.65 -0.52 -10.52
N LEU A 34 13.54 -1.14 -10.96
CA LEU A 34 12.20 -0.75 -10.55
C LEU A 34 11.89 -1.19 -9.11
N LEU A 35 12.43 -2.34 -8.68
CA LEU A 35 12.41 -2.75 -7.27
C LEU A 35 13.22 -1.80 -6.38
N GLU A 36 14.45 -1.46 -6.76
CA GLU A 36 15.30 -0.51 -6.05
C GLU A 36 14.64 0.88 -5.97
N LYS A 37 14.05 1.37 -7.07
CA LYS A 37 13.29 2.62 -7.10
C LYS A 37 12.04 2.58 -6.20
N ALA A 38 11.31 1.47 -6.17
CA ALA A 38 10.17 1.30 -5.26
C ALA A 38 10.59 1.27 -3.78
N LEU A 39 11.75 0.69 -3.48
CA LEU A 39 12.35 0.66 -2.15
C LEU A 39 12.90 2.04 -1.75
N ASP A 40 13.59 2.75 -2.64
CA ASP A 40 14.09 4.10 -2.39
C ASP A 40 12.94 5.07 -2.13
N TYR A 41 11.88 5.02 -2.94
CA TYR A 41 10.69 5.87 -2.77
C TYR A 41 9.94 5.57 -1.46
N PHE A 42 10.00 4.32 -0.97
CA PHE A 42 9.67 3.97 0.40
C PHE A 42 10.64 4.62 1.40
N PHE A 43 11.94 4.40 1.33
CA PHE A 43 12.83 5.01 2.32
C PHE A 43 12.79 6.57 2.31
N ASN A 44 12.45 7.20 1.18
CA ASN A 44 12.49 8.66 1.00
C ASN A 44 11.16 9.40 1.17
N TYR A 45 10.05 9.04 0.53
CA TYR A 45 8.81 9.88 0.56
C TYR A 45 7.89 9.60 1.74
N PHE A 46 8.41 8.87 2.71
CA PHE A 46 7.56 7.83 3.24
C PHE A 46 8.04 7.22 4.55
N ILE A 47 9.28 6.76 4.70
CA ILE A 47 9.81 6.56 6.06
C ILE A 47 10.02 7.95 6.69
N LYS A 48 10.16 8.97 5.84
CA LYS A 48 10.10 10.38 6.18
C LYS A 48 8.66 10.94 6.28
N GLU A 49 7.60 10.25 5.81
CA GLU A 49 6.20 10.79 5.75
C GLU A 49 5.00 9.81 6.07
N GLU A 50 5.21 8.53 6.45
CA GLU A 50 4.30 7.40 6.93
C GLU A 50 3.53 6.37 5.98
N ARG A 51 3.69 5.01 6.24
CA ARG A 51 3.02 3.64 5.90
C ARG A 51 2.52 3.23 4.42
N THR A 52 3.08 2.24 3.61
CA THR A 52 3.30 2.07 2.06
C THR A 52 2.93 0.80 1.14
N PHE A 53 2.99 0.91 -0.24
CA PHE A 53 3.68 0.17 -1.43
C PHE A 53 3.23 -0.89 -2.57
N LYS A 54 2.76 -0.52 -3.80
CA LYS A 54 2.44 -1.27 -5.09
C LYS A 54 2.25 -0.31 -6.30
N ALA A 55 3.14 -0.29 -7.29
CA ALA A 55 3.27 0.81 -8.27
C ALA A 55 2.02 1.21 -9.13
N ALA A 56 1.92 2.52 -9.39
CA ALA A 56 1.22 3.12 -10.52
C ALA A 56 2.23 3.76 -11.50
N ASP A 57 1.93 3.73 -12.80
CA ASP A 57 2.81 4.08 -13.92
C ASP A 57 2.00 4.70 -15.09
N THR A 58 2.67 5.48 -15.95
CA THR A 58 2.08 6.12 -17.15
C THR A 58 1.93 5.14 -18.32
N GLU A 59 0.95 5.36 -19.21
CA GLU A 59 0.68 4.45 -20.36
C GLU A 59 1.74 4.46 -21.50
N ASP A 60 2.91 3.86 -21.23
CA ASP A 60 3.81 3.32 -22.26
C ASP A 60 3.90 1.78 -22.12
N ASP A 61 4.33 1.05 -23.14
CA ASP A 61 4.54 -0.41 -23.02
C ASP A 61 5.73 -0.79 -22.12
N GLN A 62 6.55 0.18 -21.71
CA GLN A 62 7.59 0.05 -20.69
C GLN A 62 7.18 0.82 -19.42
N ILE A 63 7.46 0.24 -18.25
CA ILE A 63 7.23 0.94 -16.97
C ILE A 63 8.42 1.87 -16.74
N ASN A 64 8.16 3.17 -16.91
CA ASN A 64 9.19 4.20 -16.87
C ASN A 64 9.31 4.82 -15.46
N ASP A 65 8.21 4.85 -14.70
CA ASP A 65 8.18 5.47 -13.37
C ASP A 65 7.27 4.73 -12.36
N ILE A 66 7.43 5.06 -11.07
CA ILE A 66 6.61 4.57 -9.96
C ILE A 66 6.10 5.79 -9.19
N ILE A 67 4.89 6.24 -9.47
CA ILE A 67 4.36 7.52 -8.97
C ILE A 67 3.59 7.41 -7.64
N GLY A 68 3.39 6.20 -7.14
CA GLY A 68 2.60 5.93 -5.94
C GLY A 68 2.28 4.46 -5.80
N ALA A 69 2.04 3.99 -4.56
CA ALA A 69 2.07 2.57 -4.29
C ALA A 69 1.39 2.07 -2.96
N SER A 70 0.65 0.93 -2.93
CA SER A 70 0.08 0.19 -1.74
C SER A 70 0.55 -1.30 -1.46
N LEU A 71 1.36 -1.65 -0.43
CA LEU A 71 1.92 -3.04 -0.26
C LEU A 71 0.98 -3.93 0.52
N LEU A 72 0.95 -5.16 0.02
CA LEU A 72 0.29 -6.31 0.59
C LEU A 72 1.26 -7.47 0.50
N VAL A 73 1.47 -8.19 1.60
CA VAL A 73 2.12 -9.50 1.60
C VAL A 73 1.03 -10.54 1.80
N LEU A 74 0.84 -11.44 0.85
CA LEU A 74 -0.04 -12.59 1.03
C LEU A 74 0.63 -13.55 2.02
N GLN A 75 -0.09 -13.93 3.07
CA GLN A 75 0.37 -14.85 4.10
C GLN A 75 -0.75 -15.78 4.55
N THR A 76 -0.36 -16.88 5.16
CA THR A 76 -1.19 -17.86 5.85
C THR A 76 -0.91 -17.83 7.35
N LYS A 77 -1.69 -18.57 8.15
CA LYS A 77 -1.40 -18.79 9.57
C LYS A 77 -0.13 -19.63 9.83
N ALA A 78 0.37 -20.34 8.81
CA ALA A 78 1.59 -21.15 8.91
C ALA A 78 2.88 -20.34 8.66
N ASP A 79 2.79 -19.12 8.13
CA ASP A 79 3.95 -18.30 7.81
C ASP A 79 4.59 -17.66 9.06
N GLU A 80 5.87 -17.97 9.31
CA GLU A 80 6.64 -17.36 10.40
C GLU A 80 6.89 -15.87 10.16
N THR A 81 6.27 -15.00 10.97
CA THR A 81 6.68 -13.59 11.07
C THR A 81 7.99 -13.46 11.85
N LYS A 82 9.11 -13.43 11.12
CA LYS A 82 10.44 -13.15 11.68
C LYS A 82 10.56 -11.67 12.06
N LYS A 83 10.76 -11.38 13.36
CA LYS A 83 11.16 -10.03 13.79
C LYS A 83 12.50 -9.67 13.16
N HIS A 84 12.60 -8.47 12.60
CA HIS A 84 13.83 -7.92 12.05
C HIS A 84 14.24 -6.69 12.85
N THR A 85 15.45 -6.70 13.40
CA THR A 85 16.03 -5.55 14.07
C THR A 85 16.80 -4.72 13.06
N PHE A 86 16.33 -3.50 12.79
CA PHE A 86 17.00 -2.56 11.91
C PHE A 86 18.16 -1.87 12.60
N MET A 87 19.17 -1.45 11.84
CA MET A 87 20.28 -0.62 12.36
C MET A 87 19.80 0.80 12.74
N ALA A 88 18.81 1.34 12.03
CA ALA A 88 18.21 2.64 12.32
C ALA A 88 17.18 2.51 13.45
N LYS A 89 17.29 3.34 14.49
CA LYS A 89 16.43 3.29 15.68
C LYS A 89 14.99 3.70 15.35
N GLU A 90 14.85 4.59 14.39
CA GLU A 90 13.59 5.10 13.85
C GLU A 90 12.78 3.95 13.21
N LEU A 91 13.45 3.06 12.47
CA LEU A 91 12.81 1.87 11.87
C LEU A 91 12.38 0.83 12.92
N ASN A 92 13.11 0.73 14.03
CA ASN A 92 12.69 -0.11 15.14
C ASN A 92 11.46 0.46 15.86
N LYS A 93 11.39 1.79 16.07
CA LYS A 93 10.17 2.45 16.57
C LYS A 93 8.98 2.27 15.62
N VAL A 94 9.20 2.41 14.31
CA VAL A 94 8.19 2.15 13.26
C VAL A 94 7.63 0.73 13.37
N SER A 95 8.51 -0.24 13.59
CA SER A 95 8.16 -1.66 13.69
C SER A 95 7.42 -1.96 15.00
N GLN A 96 7.90 -1.43 16.14
CA GLN A 96 7.25 -1.59 17.43
C GLN A 96 5.81 -1.05 17.39
N MET A 97 5.61 0.19 16.93
CA MET A 97 4.27 0.79 16.78
C MET A 97 3.33 -0.05 15.90
N ALA A 98 3.85 -0.79 14.91
CA ALA A 98 3.05 -1.70 14.09
C ALA A 98 2.69 -3.01 14.82
N GLU A 99 3.51 -3.46 15.77
CA GLU A 99 3.20 -4.56 16.68
C GLU A 99 2.18 -4.11 17.73
N ASP A 100 2.38 -2.96 18.38
CA ASP A 100 1.49 -2.40 19.41
C ASP A 100 0.07 -2.19 18.86
N LEU A 101 -0.04 -1.62 17.66
CA LEU A 101 -1.31 -1.51 16.93
C LEU A 101 -1.94 -2.88 16.63
N ALA A 102 -1.15 -3.88 16.27
CA ALA A 102 -1.64 -5.24 16.04
C ALA A 102 -2.06 -5.96 17.33
N GLU A 103 -1.51 -5.60 18.50
CA GLU A 103 -2.01 -6.08 19.79
C GLU A 103 -3.41 -5.50 20.07
N ILE A 104 -3.61 -4.20 19.85
CA ILE A 104 -4.89 -3.49 20.03
C ILE A 104 -5.98 -4.05 19.10
N TYR A 105 -5.71 -4.13 17.79
CA TYR A 105 -6.65 -4.70 16.83
C TYR A 105 -5.94 -5.35 15.63
N ASP A 106 -6.36 -6.58 15.32
CA ASP A 106 -5.82 -7.42 14.27
C ASP A 106 -6.98 -8.04 13.48
N ASP A 107 -7.19 -7.58 12.26
CA ASP A 107 -8.26 -8.01 11.37
C ASP A 107 -8.19 -9.51 11.06
N ARG A 108 -6.97 -10.07 11.00
CA ARG A 108 -6.74 -11.51 10.80
C ARG A 108 -7.34 -12.33 11.95
N ARG A 109 -7.19 -11.85 13.18
CA ARG A 109 -7.76 -12.48 14.39
C ARG A 109 -9.26 -12.25 14.46
N ALA A 110 -9.72 -11.00 14.28
CA ALA A 110 -11.13 -10.61 14.36
C ALA A 110 -12.02 -11.35 13.35
N PHE A 111 -11.52 -11.58 12.12
CA PHE A 111 -12.27 -12.24 11.04
C PHE A 111 -11.78 -13.67 10.74
N ASN A 112 -10.90 -14.24 11.58
CA ASN A 112 -10.35 -15.59 11.45
C ASN A 112 -9.69 -15.90 10.08
N LEU A 113 -9.05 -14.90 9.46
CA LEU A 113 -8.56 -14.97 8.08
C LEU A 113 -7.41 -15.98 7.90
N ASP A 114 -7.53 -16.82 6.88
CA ASP A 114 -6.45 -17.67 6.36
C ASP A 114 -6.79 -18.10 4.91
N PRO A 115 -6.09 -17.61 3.87
CA PRO A 115 -5.00 -16.63 3.91
C PRO A 115 -5.47 -15.19 4.24
N TYR A 116 -4.51 -14.28 4.41
CA TYR A 116 -4.72 -12.85 4.61
C TYR A 116 -3.70 -11.99 3.83
N LEU A 117 -4.01 -10.72 3.62
CA LEU A 117 -3.12 -9.74 3.00
C LEU A 117 -2.58 -8.79 4.07
N LEU A 118 -1.35 -9.03 4.53
CA LEU A 118 -0.70 -8.16 5.49
C LEU A 118 -0.28 -6.85 4.81
N CYS A 119 -0.95 -5.77 5.20
CA CYS A 119 -0.66 -4.43 4.74
C CYS A 119 0.69 -3.93 5.28
N ARG A 120 1.56 -3.39 4.40
CA ARG A 120 2.68 -2.53 4.82
C ARG A 120 2.38 -1.02 4.61
N GLY A 121 1.21 -0.70 4.04
CA GLY A 121 0.51 0.61 3.95
C GLY A 121 0.26 1.13 2.49
N VAL A 122 0.27 2.46 2.24
CA VAL A 122 0.22 3.12 0.91
C VAL A 122 0.93 4.51 0.83
N PHE A 123 1.62 4.84 -0.28
CA PHE A 123 2.14 6.18 -0.60
C PHE A 123 1.69 6.70 -1.97
N VAL A 124 1.90 8.00 -2.21
CA VAL A 124 1.88 8.64 -3.54
C VAL A 124 3.01 9.68 -3.56
N CYS A 125 3.80 9.74 -4.63
CA CYS A 125 4.86 10.74 -4.80
C CYS A 125 4.26 12.16 -4.73
N PRO A 126 4.92 13.14 -4.07
CA PRO A 126 4.35 14.45 -3.75
C PRO A 126 3.66 15.17 -4.93
N GLU A 127 4.25 15.07 -6.12
CA GLU A 127 3.83 15.74 -7.36
C GLU A 127 2.51 15.19 -7.91
N TYR A 128 2.13 13.98 -7.50
CA TYR A 128 0.94 13.25 -7.96
C TYR A 128 -0.15 13.15 -6.88
N ARG A 129 0.05 13.78 -5.71
CA ARG A 129 -0.94 13.81 -4.62
C ARG A 129 -2.17 14.63 -5.01
N GLY A 130 -3.31 14.27 -4.44
CA GLY A 130 -4.61 14.89 -4.75
C GLY A 130 -5.29 14.37 -6.03
N LEU A 131 -4.60 13.59 -6.86
CA LEU A 131 -5.13 13.01 -8.11
C LEU A 131 -5.95 11.72 -7.92
N GLY A 132 -6.39 11.39 -6.71
CA GLY A 132 -7.16 10.17 -6.43
C GLY A 132 -6.38 8.85 -6.45
N ILE A 133 -5.08 8.85 -6.79
CA ILE A 133 -4.25 7.63 -6.92
C ILE A 133 -4.29 6.73 -5.67
N ALA A 134 -4.27 7.31 -4.47
CA ALA A 134 -4.38 6.53 -3.22
C ALA A 134 -5.73 5.79 -3.09
N GLN A 135 -6.83 6.38 -3.56
CA GLN A 135 -8.15 5.75 -3.56
C GLN A 135 -8.18 4.56 -4.52
N GLU A 136 -7.63 4.72 -5.73
CA GLU A 136 -7.49 3.62 -6.71
C GLU A 136 -6.61 2.48 -6.18
N LEU A 137 -5.49 2.81 -5.51
CA LEU A 137 -4.63 1.82 -4.86
C LEU A 137 -5.36 1.02 -3.77
N LEU A 138 -6.26 1.64 -3.01
CA LEU A 138 -7.11 0.95 -2.03
C LEU A 138 -8.22 0.12 -2.70
N ARG A 139 -8.88 0.65 -3.75
CA ARG A 139 -9.87 -0.07 -4.55
C ARG A 139 -9.33 -1.39 -5.10
N ILE A 140 -8.08 -1.36 -5.59
CA ILE A 140 -7.38 -2.53 -6.11
C ILE A 140 -7.14 -3.60 -5.05
N ARG A 141 -6.98 -3.24 -3.76
CA ARG A 141 -6.84 -4.24 -2.68
C ARG A 141 -8.03 -5.18 -2.61
N ARG A 142 -9.25 -4.67 -2.79
CA ARG A 142 -10.46 -5.50 -2.81
C ARG A 142 -10.49 -6.47 -3.98
N LEU A 143 -9.96 -6.09 -5.14
CA LEU A 143 -9.84 -6.99 -6.29
C LEU A 143 -8.82 -8.09 -6.01
N ILE A 144 -7.69 -7.75 -5.39
CA ILE A 144 -6.67 -8.70 -4.96
C ILE A 144 -7.22 -9.66 -3.88
N SER A 145 -7.92 -9.16 -2.85
CA SER A 145 -8.58 -9.99 -1.84
C SER A 145 -9.54 -10.99 -2.47
N LYS A 146 -10.42 -10.53 -3.37
CA LYS A 146 -11.38 -11.41 -4.08
C LYS A 146 -10.69 -12.51 -4.88
N GLU A 147 -9.56 -12.21 -5.52
CA GLU A 147 -8.80 -13.19 -6.30
C GLU A 147 -8.16 -14.28 -5.43
N TYR A 148 -7.69 -13.93 -4.24
CA TYR A 148 -7.14 -14.89 -3.27
C TYR A 148 -8.22 -15.50 -2.34
N GLY A 149 -9.51 -15.27 -2.61
CA GLY A 149 -10.62 -15.80 -1.80
C GLY A 149 -10.75 -15.17 -0.40
N ILE A 150 -10.08 -14.04 -0.16
CA ILE A 150 -10.06 -13.36 1.14
C ILE A 150 -11.30 -12.46 1.23
N PRO A 151 -12.14 -12.59 2.28
CA PRO A 151 -13.44 -11.93 2.33
C PRO A 151 -13.36 -10.42 2.54
N ILE A 152 -12.26 -9.91 3.11
CA ILE A 152 -12.06 -8.49 3.42
C ILE A 152 -10.68 -7.97 2.99
N THR A 153 -10.47 -6.67 3.13
CA THR A 153 -9.15 -6.05 3.16
C THR A 153 -9.15 -5.06 4.32
N GLY A 154 -8.11 -5.11 5.16
CA GLY A 154 -7.92 -4.21 6.29
C GLY A 154 -6.54 -3.58 6.28
N ALA A 155 -6.41 -2.47 7.02
CA ALA A 155 -5.14 -1.80 7.28
C ALA A 155 -5.32 -0.73 8.35
N TRP A 156 -4.28 -0.53 9.15
CA TRP A 156 -4.13 0.69 9.95
C TRP A 156 -3.84 1.89 9.03
N MET A 157 -4.76 2.84 8.94
CA MET A 157 -4.63 4.06 8.15
C MET A 157 -4.07 5.20 9.01
N THR A 158 -2.74 5.31 9.07
CA THR A 158 -2.05 6.22 10.01
C THR A 158 -1.98 7.68 9.56
N SER A 159 -2.26 7.99 8.29
CA SER A 159 -2.21 9.37 7.79
C SER A 159 -3.60 9.91 7.36
N PRO A 160 -3.89 11.22 7.55
CA PRO A 160 -5.17 11.80 7.14
C PRO A 160 -5.47 11.68 5.64
N GLY A 161 -4.44 11.53 4.81
CA GLY A 161 -4.59 11.32 3.37
C GLY A 161 -5.09 9.91 3.03
N THR A 162 -4.64 8.89 3.76
CA THR A 162 -5.04 7.50 3.53
C THR A 162 -6.39 7.17 4.16
N GLN A 163 -6.70 7.76 5.31
CA GLN A 163 -8.04 7.74 5.92
C GLN A 163 -9.09 8.27 4.92
N LYS A 164 -8.91 9.49 4.40
CA LYS A 164 -9.82 10.09 3.40
C LYS A 164 -9.89 9.31 2.08
N ALA A 165 -8.81 8.64 1.67
CA ALA A 165 -8.83 7.78 0.50
C ALA A 165 -9.67 6.51 0.76
N ALA A 166 -9.58 5.95 1.96
CA ALA A 166 -10.33 4.76 2.38
C ALA A 166 -11.83 5.07 2.53
N GLU A 167 -12.19 6.17 3.21
CA GLU A 167 -13.57 6.67 3.32
C GLU A 167 -14.22 6.82 1.93
N ARG A 168 -13.55 7.49 0.99
CA ARG A 168 -14.04 7.68 -0.40
C ARG A 168 -14.15 6.38 -1.19
N ASP A 169 -13.34 5.39 -0.85
CA ASP A 169 -13.40 4.06 -1.45
C ASP A 169 -14.46 3.16 -0.77
N GLY A 170 -15.11 3.62 0.31
CA GLY A 170 -16.15 2.89 1.04
C GLY A 170 -15.61 1.91 2.09
N TRP A 171 -14.52 2.26 2.78
CA TRP A 171 -14.00 1.50 3.92
C TRP A 171 -14.69 1.94 5.22
N GLU A 172 -14.80 1.02 6.18
CA GLU A 172 -15.37 1.25 7.52
C GLU A 172 -14.28 1.27 8.59
N THR A 173 -14.35 2.23 9.52
CA THR A 173 -13.43 2.31 10.67
C THR A 173 -13.89 1.36 11.77
N VAL A 174 -13.19 0.24 11.94
CA VAL A 174 -13.49 -0.78 12.98
C VAL A 174 -12.73 -0.54 14.29
N CYS A 175 -11.64 0.23 14.26
CA CYS A 175 -10.85 0.63 15.42
C CYS A 175 -10.15 1.97 15.13
N GLU A 176 -10.02 2.83 16.15
CA GLU A 176 -9.29 4.09 16.09
C GLU A 176 -8.51 4.28 17.40
N VAL A 177 -7.27 4.75 17.30
CA VAL A 177 -6.37 5.03 18.43
C VAL A 177 -5.66 6.35 18.15
N LYS A 178 -5.46 7.19 19.17
CA LYS A 178 -4.70 8.44 19.00
C LYS A 178 -3.22 8.16 19.16
N PHE A 179 -2.38 8.90 18.42
CA PHE A 179 -0.92 8.88 18.60
C PHE A 179 -0.44 9.31 20.00
N SER A 180 -1.30 9.90 20.84
CA SER A 180 -1.00 10.18 22.26
C SER A 180 -1.06 8.94 23.15
N ASP A 181 -1.66 7.86 22.64
CA ASP A 181 -2.03 6.66 23.38
C ASP A 181 -1.15 5.46 22.93
N LEU A 182 -0.09 5.73 22.15
CA LEU A 182 0.91 4.82 21.56
C LEU A 182 2.34 5.23 21.98
#